data_AF-A0A090KGW0-F1
#
_entry.id   AF-A0A090KGW0-F1
#
_cell.length_a   1.000
_cell.length_b   1.000
_cell.length_c   1.000
_cell.angle_alpha   90.00
_cell.angle_beta   90.00
_cell.angle_gamma   90.00
#
_symmetry.space_group_name_H-M   'P 1'
#
loop_
_entity.id
_entity.type
_entity.pdbx_description
1 polymer ?
#
loop_
_entity_poly.entity_id
_entity_poly.type
_entity_poly.pdbx_seq_one_letter_code
_entity_poly.pdbx_strand_id
1 'polypeptide(L)'
;MKAKRIRFPIIVKRGSSTVKIYRDRKATGIYYRVAYHLGGKRHRLHFNDLEKATSEAEAKAAQLSRGDVDAMQLSGKDRLVYGRAVEAVREHDVPLDAAALEYSEARKILNGVGLVDAARFYARHHGRDIKHKAVPDAVREMIEAKKIDGLSDVYLNDLRYRLGMFADSFQCDLVSLTSDDMQSFFERIQLGARSFNNFLRALKTFCRFAW
;
A
#
# COMPACT_ATOMS: atom_id res chain seq x y z
N MET A 1 61.80 -30.06 -18.35
CA MET A 1 60.96 -28.89 -17.99
C MET A 1 60.35 -29.12 -16.62
N LYS A 2 60.61 -28.26 -15.62
CA LYS A 2 60.05 -28.43 -14.26
C LYS A 2 58.55 -28.09 -14.29
N ALA A 3 57.69 -29.07 -14.00
CA ALA A 3 56.25 -28.88 -13.90
C ALA A 3 55.93 -27.73 -12.92
N LYS A 4 55.14 -26.75 -13.37
CA LYS A 4 54.76 -25.56 -12.60
C LYS A 4 53.99 -26.02 -11.36
N ARG A 5 54.57 -25.85 -10.16
CA ARG A 5 53.91 -26.21 -8.89
C ARG A 5 52.64 -25.38 -8.73
N ILE A 6 51.48 -26.01 -8.88
CA ILE A 6 50.17 -25.40 -8.64
C ILE A 6 50.04 -25.11 -7.12
N ARG A 7 49.84 -23.84 -6.77
CA ARG A 7 49.60 -23.40 -5.38
C ARG A 7 48.10 -23.42 -5.10
N PHE A 8 47.74 -23.94 -3.93
CA PHE A 8 46.36 -24.00 -3.45
C PHE A 8 46.18 -23.01 -2.27
N PRO A 9 44.98 -22.41 -2.10
CA PRO A 9 43.80 -22.60 -2.95
C PRO A 9 43.94 -21.91 -4.31
N ILE A 10 43.42 -22.56 -5.37
CA ILE A 10 43.27 -21.91 -6.67
C ILE A 10 42.06 -20.99 -6.57
N ILE A 11 42.23 -19.73 -6.94
CA ILE A 11 41.18 -18.72 -6.86
C ILE A 11 40.67 -18.45 -8.28
N VAL A 12 39.40 -18.76 -8.51
CA VAL A 12 38.69 -18.42 -9.74
C VAL A 12 37.85 -17.19 -9.46
N LYS A 13 38.15 -16.09 -10.14
CA LYS A 13 37.46 -14.80 -9.98
C LYS A 13 36.76 -14.42 -11.28
N ARG A 14 35.50 -14.02 -11.18
CA ARG A 14 34.72 -13.40 -12.28
C ARG A 14 33.95 -12.23 -11.67
N GLY A 15 34.20 -11.02 -12.16
CA GLY A 15 33.65 -9.80 -11.55
C GLY A 15 34.03 -9.65 -10.07
N SER A 16 33.02 -9.42 -9.22
CA SER A 16 33.13 -9.38 -7.76
C SER A 16 33.09 -10.77 -7.10
N SER A 17 32.69 -11.80 -7.82
CA SER A 17 32.51 -13.16 -7.29
C SER A 17 33.83 -13.94 -7.24
N THR A 18 34.03 -14.67 -6.14
CA THR A 18 35.24 -15.46 -5.90
C THR A 18 34.88 -16.90 -5.52
N VAL A 19 35.43 -17.86 -6.26
CA VAL A 19 35.32 -19.30 -6.00
C VAL A 19 36.72 -19.85 -5.70
N LYS A 20 36.87 -20.65 -4.64
CA LYS A 20 38.16 -21.20 -4.20
C LYS A 20 38.19 -22.71 -4.34
N ILE A 21 39.23 -23.26 -4.95
CA ILE A 21 39.49 -24.69 -5.05
C ILE A 21 40.58 -25.05 -4.05
N TYR A 22 40.26 -25.89 -3.08
CA TYR A 22 41.21 -26.43 -2.12
C TYR A 22 41.64 -27.83 -2.54
N ARG A 23 42.89 -28.21 -2.21
CA ARG A 23 43.37 -29.57 -2.36
C ARG A 23 43.39 -30.25 -0.99
N ASP A 24 42.62 -31.30 -0.86
CA ASP A 24 42.56 -32.15 0.33
C ASP A 24 43.29 -33.47 0.01
N ARG A 25 44.13 -33.95 0.94
CA ARG A 25 44.83 -35.26 0.83
C ARG A 25 44.22 -36.21 1.85
N LYS A 26 43.78 -37.39 1.40
CA LYS A 26 43.25 -38.47 2.24
C LYS A 26 44.03 -39.76 1.95
N ALA A 27 43.88 -40.76 2.83
CA ALA A 27 44.49 -42.09 2.63
C ALA A 27 44.07 -42.74 1.29
N THR A 28 42.87 -42.43 0.81
CA THR A 28 42.30 -42.96 -0.44
C THR A 28 42.68 -42.18 -1.70
N GLY A 29 43.39 -41.04 -1.58
CA GLY A 29 43.80 -40.22 -2.73
C GLY A 29 43.72 -38.71 -2.52
N ILE A 30 43.90 -37.98 -3.61
CA ILE A 30 43.81 -36.52 -3.67
C ILE A 30 42.42 -36.12 -4.11
N TYR A 31 41.83 -35.15 -3.40
CA TYR A 31 40.52 -34.60 -3.69
C TYR A 31 40.59 -33.08 -3.81
N TYR A 32 39.70 -32.52 -4.61
CA TYR A 32 39.59 -31.09 -4.85
C TYR A 32 38.23 -30.62 -4.38
N ARG A 33 38.24 -29.59 -3.51
CA ARG A 33 37.02 -29.02 -2.93
C ARG A 33 36.81 -27.63 -3.46
N VAL A 34 35.74 -27.44 -4.24
CA VAL A 34 35.31 -26.14 -4.73
C VAL A 34 34.41 -25.50 -3.68
N ALA A 35 34.76 -24.30 -3.21
CA ALA A 35 34.04 -23.57 -2.19
C ALA A 35 33.63 -22.18 -2.69
N TYR A 36 32.35 -21.85 -2.54
CA TYR A 36 31.75 -20.57 -2.95
C TYR A 36 30.67 -20.15 -1.96
N HIS A 37 30.27 -18.88 -2.02
CA HIS A 37 29.16 -18.33 -1.23
C HIS A 37 27.94 -18.11 -2.13
N LEU A 38 26.77 -18.46 -1.62
CA LEU A 38 25.47 -18.37 -2.27
C LEU A 38 24.45 -17.92 -1.22
N GLY A 39 23.74 -16.80 -1.42
CA GLY A 39 22.72 -16.32 -0.46
C GLY A 39 23.23 -16.27 1.00
N GLY A 40 24.43 -15.74 1.23
CA GLY A 40 25.06 -15.66 2.55
C GLY A 40 25.60 -16.97 3.13
N LYS A 41 25.32 -18.13 2.53
CA LYS A 41 25.79 -19.45 2.99
C LYS A 41 26.98 -19.96 2.16
N ARG A 42 27.89 -20.70 2.79
CA ARG A 42 29.04 -21.32 2.13
C ARG A 42 28.68 -22.71 1.62
N HIS A 43 28.80 -22.92 0.31
CA HIS A 43 28.62 -24.21 -0.35
C HIS A 43 29.96 -24.86 -0.69
N ARG A 44 29.99 -26.20 -0.74
CA ARG A 44 31.18 -26.99 -1.03
C ARG A 44 30.82 -28.15 -1.96
N LEU A 45 31.59 -28.30 -3.04
CA LEU A 45 31.51 -29.43 -3.96
C LEU A 45 32.84 -30.19 -3.93
N HIS A 46 32.80 -31.50 -4.11
CA HIS A 46 33.96 -32.38 -4.02
C HIS A 46 34.19 -33.10 -5.34
N PHE A 47 35.44 -33.13 -5.79
CA PHE A 47 35.88 -33.75 -7.03
C PHE A 47 37.15 -34.56 -6.81
N ASN A 48 37.36 -35.61 -7.60
CA ASN A 48 38.59 -36.42 -7.57
C ASN A 48 39.59 -36.00 -8.66
N ASP A 49 39.20 -35.03 -9.50
CA ASP A 49 39.96 -34.54 -10.63
C ASP A 49 40.03 -33.00 -10.62
N LEU A 50 41.22 -32.47 -10.92
CA LEU A 50 41.48 -31.03 -10.82
C LEU A 50 40.84 -30.25 -11.98
N GLU A 51 40.80 -30.85 -13.16
CA GLU A 51 40.26 -30.20 -14.36
C GLU A 51 38.74 -30.06 -14.25
N LYS A 52 38.06 -31.10 -13.76
CA LYS A 52 36.63 -31.04 -13.40
C LYS A 52 36.34 -30.01 -12.31
N ALA A 53 37.17 -29.96 -11.26
CA ALA A 53 37.02 -28.97 -10.21
C ALA A 53 37.21 -27.53 -10.72
N THR A 54 38.13 -27.34 -11.66
CA THR A 54 38.40 -26.04 -12.29
C THR A 54 37.23 -25.62 -13.18
N SER A 55 36.75 -26.52 -14.04
CA SER A 55 35.61 -26.28 -14.93
C SER A 55 34.35 -25.91 -14.14
N GLU A 56 34.05 -26.64 -13.06
CA GLU A 56 32.91 -26.32 -12.19
C GLU A 56 33.11 -24.98 -11.46
N ALA A 57 34.32 -24.70 -10.98
CA ALA A 57 34.61 -23.43 -10.31
C ALA A 57 34.44 -22.24 -11.26
N GLU A 58 34.82 -22.37 -12.53
CA GLU A 58 34.59 -21.36 -13.57
C GLU A 58 33.11 -21.19 -13.89
N ALA A 59 32.36 -22.29 -14.03
CA ALA A 59 30.92 -22.25 -14.23
C ALA A 59 30.20 -21.56 -13.07
N LYS A 60 30.55 -21.89 -11.82
CA LYS A 60 30.01 -21.23 -10.62
C LYS A 60 30.42 -19.78 -10.52
N ALA A 61 31.67 -19.43 -10.81
CA ALA A 61 32.11 -18.04 -10.80
C ALA A 61 31.35 -17.21 -11.86
N ALA A 62 31.14 -17.76 -13.06
CA ALA A 62 30.34 -17.11 -14.10
C ALA A 62 28.87 -16.96 -13.70
N GLN A 63 28.27 -18.00 -13.10
CA GLN A 63 26.90 -17.95 -12.57
C GLN A 63 26.74 -16.88 -11.49
N LEU A 64 27.66 -16.82 -10.53
CA LEU A 64 27.66 -15.84 -9.45
C LEU A 64 27.86 -14.40 -9.97
N SER A 65 28.75 -14.23 -10.96
CA SER A 65 29.08 -12.91 -11.51
C SER A 65 27.94 -12.28 -12.33
N ARG A 66 26.98 -13.07 -12.81
CA ARG A 66 25.81 -12.56 -13.55
C ARG A 66 24.73 -11.97 -12.65
N GLY A 67 24.90 -12.00 -11.32
CA GLY A 67 23.89 -11.47 -10.39
C GLY A 67 22.67 -12.37 -10.21
N ASP A 68 22.62 -13.54 -10.87
CA ASP A 68 21.57 -14.57 -10.79
C ASP A 68 21.37 -15.16 -9.37
N VAL A 69 22.10 -14.67 -8.37
CA VAL A 69 22.24 -15.35 -7.08
C VAL A 69 22.07 -14.46 -5.84
N ASP A 70 21.86 -13.16 -6.03
CA ASP A 70 21.28 -12.32 -4.98
C ASP A 70 19.74 -12.39 -4.96
N ALA A 71 19.16 -13.15 -5.90
CA ALA A 71 17.81 -13.66 -5.75
C ALA A 71 17.79 -14.63 -4.56
N MET A 72 17.46 -14.09 -3.39
CA MET A 72 16.99 -14.80 -2.20
C MET A 72 16.23 -16.03 -2.69
N GLN A 73 16.81 -17.23 -2.56
CA GLN A 73 16.17 -18.42 -3.10
C GLN A 73 14.84 -18.58 -2.36
N LEU A 74 13.75 -18.18 -3.00
CA LEU A 74 12.41 -18.33 -2.49
C LEU A 74 12.25 -19.80 -2.12
N SER A 75 12.07 -20.05 -0.83
CA SER A 75 11.78 -21.39 -0.35
C SER A 75 10.50 -21.90 -1.00
N GLY A 76 10.23 -23.21 -0.93
CA GLY A 76 8.96 -23.73 -1.43
C GLY A 76 7.74 -23.02 -0.82
N LYS A 77 7.85 -22.61 0.46
CA LYS A 77 6.83 -21.80 1.15
C LYS A 77 6.71 -20.40 0.56
N ASP A 78 7.82 -19.72 0.28
CA ASP A 78 7.80 -18.37 -0.27
C ASP A 78 7.21 -18.34 -1.68
N ARG A 79 7.49 -19.37 -2.49
CA ARG A 79 6.86 -19.52 -3.82
C ARG A 79 5.35 -19.71 -3.73
N LEU A 80 4.88 -20.48 -2.74
CA LEU A 80 3.45 -20.67 -2.51
C LEU A 80 2.77 -19.35 -2.09
N VAL A 81 3.41 -18.58 -1.20
CA VAL A 81 2.91 -17.26 -0.77
C VAL A 81 2.88 -16.29 -1.95
N TYR A 82 3.96 -16.22 -2.72
CA TYR A 82 4.04 -15.40 -3.92
C TYR A 82 2.94 -15.75 -4.93
N GLY A 83 2.75 -17.04 -5.24
CA GLY A 83 1.70 -17.49 -6.15
C GLY A 83 0.30 -17.09 -5.69
N ARG A 84 0.00 -17.25 -4.40
CA ARG A 84 -1.28 -16.81 -3.82
C ARG A 84 -1.48 -15.30 -3.90
N ALA A 85 -0.41 -14.53 -3.67
CA ALA A 85 -0.47 -13.09 -3.69
C ALA A 85 -0.70 -12.56 -5.12
N VAL A 86 -0.03 -13.14 -6.12
CA VAL A 86 -0.26 -12.83 -7.54
C VAL A 86 -1.68 -13.21 -7.97
N GLU A 87 -2.17 -14.38 -7.55
CA GLU A 87 -3.55 -14.82 -7.82
C GLU A 87 -4.58 -13.81 -7.27
N ALA A 88 -4.36 -13.31 -6.05
CA ALA A 88 -5.28 -12.41 -5.36
C ALA A 88 -5.40 -11.03 -6.01
N VAL A 89 -4.33 -10.52 -6.64
CA VAL A 89 -4.34 -9.20 -7.30
C VAL A 89 -4.68 -9.29 -8.79
N ARG A 90 -4.74 -10.51 -9.36
CA ARG A 90 -4.89 -10.72 -10.81
C ARG A 90 -6.16 -10.10 -11.38
N GLU A 91 -7.28 -10.18 -10.67
CA GLU A 91 -8.56 -9.61 -11.13
C GLU A 91 -8.54 -8.08 -11.26
N HIS A 92 -7.64 -7.43 -10.52
CA HIS A 92 -7.53 -5.97 -10.51
C HIS A 92 -6.50 -5.43 -11.49
N ASP A 93 -5.79 -6.31 -12.22
CA ASP A 93 -4.71 -5.96 -13.15
C ASP A 93 -3.61 -5.07 -12.51
N VAL A 94 -3.37 -5.28 -11.21
CA VAL A 94 -2.36 -4.53 -10.45
C VAL A 94 -1.11 -5.40 -10.21
N PRO A 95 0.09 -4.88 -10.49
CA PRO A 95 1.34 -5.53 -10.09
C PRO A 95 1.41 -5.78 -8.58
N LEU A 96 1.92 -6.95 -8.16
CA LEU A 96 1.94 -7.35 -6.75
C LEU A 96 2.72 -6.35 -5.87
N ASP A 97 3.82 -5.80 -6.39
CA ASP A 97 4.63 -4.79 -5.71
C ASP A 97 3.85 -3.47 -5.54
N ALA A 98 3.13 -3.02 -6.56
CA ALA A 98 2.27 -1.84 -6.47
C ALA A 98 1.17 -2.00 -5.40
N ALA A 99 0.51 -3.16 -5.36
CA ALA A 99 -0.51 -3.47 -4.34
C ALA A 99 0.07 -3.47 -2.91
N ALA A 100 1.30 -3.97 -2.73
CA ALA A 100 1.97 -3.97 -1.43
C ALA A 100 2.33 -2.55 -0.96
N LEU A 101 2.79 -1.69 -1.88
CA LEU A 101 3.09 -0.28 -1.60
C LEU A 101 1.83 0.50 -1.22
N GLU A 102 0.75 0.33 -1.98
CA GLU A 102 -0.54 0.97 -1.70
C GLU A 102 -1.10 0.52 -0.33
N TYR A 103 -1.07 -0.77 -0.03
CA TYR A 103 -1.47 -1.29 1.28
C TYR A 103 -0.67 -0.64 2.42
N SER A 104 0.65 -0.52 2.26
CA SER A 104 1.51 0.09 3.28
C SER A 104 1.15 1.56 3.51
N GLU A 105 0.89 2.31 2.44
CA GLU A 105 0.52 3.72 2.53
C GLU A 105 -0.85 3.90 3.18
N ALA A 106 -1.84 3.12 2.75
CA ALA A 106 -3.16 3.17 3.34
C ALA A 106 -3.14 2.82 4.83
N ARG A 107 -2.29 1.88 5.27
CA ARG A 107 -2.11 1.56 6.70
C ARG A 107 -1.54 2.72 7.52
N LYS A 108 -0.66 3.55 6.94
CA LYS A 108 -0.15 4.75 7.63
C LYS A 108 -1.27 5.78 7.83
N ILE A 109 -2.08 5.99 6.80
CA ILE A 109 -3.22 6.94 6.84
C ILE A 109 -4.27 6.49 7.85
N LEU A 110 -4.61 5.20 7.83
CA LEU A 110 -5.71 4.64 8.62
C LEU A 110 -5.40 4.46 10.11
N ASN A 111 -4.16 4.64 10.55
CA ASN A 111 -3.72 4.60 11.94
C ASN A 111 -4.37 3.46 12.78
N GLY A 112 -4.36 2.24 12.23
CA GLY A 112 -4.91 1.04 12.89
C GLY A 112 -6.30 0.60 12.43
N VAL A 113 -7.04 1.44 11.70
CA VAL A 113 -8.31 1.03 11.07
C VAL A 113 -8.04 0.00 9.95
N GLY A 114 -8.93 -0.99 9.84
CA GLY A 114 -8.87 -1.99 8.79
C GLY A 114 -9.13 -1.38 7.41
N LEU A 115 -8.29 -1.71 6.41
CA LEU A 115 -8.41 -1.16 5.06
C LEU A 115 -9.79 -1.47 4.42
N VAL A 116 -10.30 -2.69 4.64
CA VAL A 116 -11.63 -3.09 4.16
C VAL A 116 -12.74 -2.30 4.85
N ASP A 117 -12.59 -2.01 6.14
CA ASP A 117 -13.59 -1.22 6.88
C ASP A 117 -13.61 0.23 6.40
N ALA A 118 -12.44 0.79 6.12
CA ALA A 118 -12.30 2.11 5.50
C ALA A 118 -12.92 2.14 4.10
N ALA A 119 -12.66 1.13 3.27
CA ALA A 119 -13.27 1.02 1.94
C ALA A 119 -14.80 0.87 2.02
N ARG A 120 -15.32 0.09 2.98
CA ARG A 120 -16.77 -0.04 3.23
C ARG A 120 -17.38 1.28 3.72
N PHE A 121 -16.69 2.00 4.61
CA PHE A 121 -17.10 3.32 5.06
C PHE A 121 -17.16 4.28 3.86
N TYR A 122 -16.10 4.33 3.05
CA TYR A 122 -16.07 5.14 1.84
C TYR A 122 -17.21 4.76 0.89
N ALA A 123 -17.41 3.49 0.57
CA ALA A 123 -18.49 3.06 -0.32
C ALA A 123 -19.90 3.42 0.21
N ARG A 124 -20.12 3.38 1.53
CA ARG A 124 -21.40 3.77 2.15
C ARG A 124 -21.63 5.28 2.15
N HIS A 125 -20.58 6.06 2.34
CA HIS A 125 -20.66 7.51 2.54
C HIS A 125 -20.20 8.35 1.34
N HIS A 126 -19.62 7.71 0.32
CA HIS A 126 -19.03 8.30 -0.88
C HIS A 126 -19.20 7.39 -2.13
N GLY A 127 -20.07 6.38 -2.09
CA GLY A 127 -20.30 5.46 -3.20
C GLY A 127 -20.95 6.12 -4.42
N ARG A 128 -20.95 5.41 -5.57
CA ARG A 128 -21.45 5.87 -6.89
C ARG A 128 -22.88 6.44 -6.91
N ASP A 129 -23.71 6.12 -5.91
CA ASP A 129 -25.09 6.56 -5.83
C ASP A 129 -25.29 7.86 -5.03
N ILE A 130 -24.21 8.45 -4.51
CA ILE A 130 -24.30 9.75 -3.85
C ILE A 130 -24.44 10.82 -4.92
N LYS A 131 -25.65 11.39 -5.00
CA LYS A 131 -25.95 12.53 -5.84
C LYS A 131 -25.15 13.72 -5.32
N HIS A 132 -23.99 13.95 -5.94
CA HIS A 132 -23.25 15.20 -5.86
C HIS A 132 -24.22 16.36 -6.04
N LYS A 133 -24.36 17.17 -4.99
CA LYS A 133 -25.37 18.23 -4.93
C LYS A 133 -24.77 19.40 -4.19
N ALA A 134 -24.85 20.57 -4.81
CA ALA A 134 -24.40 21.79 -4.16
C ALA A 134 -25.26 22.04 -2.91
N VAL A 135 -24.63 22.52 -1.83
CA VAL A 135 -25.34 22.85 -0.57
C VAL A 135 -26.58 23.73 -0.81
N PRO A 136 -26.55 24.78 -1.66
CA PRO A 136 -27.73 25.60 -1.92
C PRO A 136 -28.88 24.82 -2.55
N ASP A 137 -28.59 23.86 -3.42
CA ASP A 137 -29.61 23.02 -4.05
C ASP A 137 -30.23 22.05 -3.02
N ALA A 138 -29.40 21.45 -2.17
CA ALA A 138 -29.88 20.59 -1.09
C ALA A 138 -30.78 21.35 -0.10
N VAL A 139 -30.41 22.60 0.25
CA VAL A 139 -31.23 23.46 1.12
C VAL A 139 -32.57 23.78 0.47
N ARG A 140 -32.57 24.14 -0.83
CA ARG A 140 -33.81 24.41 -1.57
C ARG A 140 -34.74 23.21 -1.60
N GLU A 141 -34.20 22.02 -1.86
CA GLU A 141 -34.96 20.77 -1.91
C GLU A 141 -35.57 20.43 -0.55
N MET A 142 -34.82 20.59 0.55
CA MET A 142 -35.36 20.37 1.90
C MET A 142 -36.52 21.32 2.18
N ILE A 143 -36.38 22.61 1.84
CA ILE A 143 -37.43 23.62 2.10
C ILE A 143 -38.68 23.30 1.29
N GLU A 144 -38.55 22.91 0.02
CA GLU A 144 -39.69 22.51 -0.81
C GLU A 144 -40.34 21.20 -0.30
N ALA A 145 -39.55 20.20 0.11
CA ALA A 145 -40.08 18.99 0.72
C ALA A 145 -40.88 19.30 1.99
N LYS A 146 -40.34 20.16 2.87
CA LYS A 146 -41.02 20.58 4.12
C LYS A 146 -42.28 21.41 3.86
N LYS A 147 -42.32 22.15 2.76
CA LYS A 147 -43.51 22.88 2.31
C LYS A 147 -44.59 21.91 1.80
N ILE A 148 -44.22 20.89 1.04
CA ILE A 148 -45.13 19.82 0.57
C ILE A 148 -45.69 19.04 1.77
N ASP A 149 -44.88 18.80 2.80
CA ASP A 149 -45.31 18.17 4.06
C ASP A 149 -46.32 19.03 4.88
N GLY A 150 -46.64 20.26 4.43
CA GLY A 150 -47.64 21.12 5.07
C GLY A 150 -47.18 21.74 6.38
N LEU A 151 -45.87 21.91 6.59
CA LEU A 151 -45.35 22.58 7.78
C LEU A 151 -45.67 24.08 7.80
N SER A 152 -45.72 24.67 9.00
CA SER A 152 -46.14 26.06 9.17
C SER A 152 -45.21 27.06 8.48
N ASP A 153 -45.78 28.15 7.96
CA ASP A 153 -45.01 29.21 7.29
C ASP A 153 -43.94 29.82 8.19
N VAL A 154 -44.22 29.92 9.49
CA VAL A 154 -43.24 30.40 10.49
C VAL A 154 -42.03 29.48 10.55
N TYR A 155 -42.24 28.15 10.51
CA TYR A 155 -41.14 27.19 10.50
C TYR A 155 -40.37 27.21 9.18
N LEU A 156 -41.07 27.29 8.04
CA LEU A 156 -40.42 27.40 6.73
C LEU A 156 -39.59 28.69 6.63
N ASN A 157 -40.04 29.79 7.20
CA ASN A 157 -39.28 31.04 7.25
C ASN A 157 -38.05 30.93 8.16
N ASP A 158 -38.14 30.24 9.31
CA ASP A 158 -36.96 29.96 10.15
C ASP A 158 -35.93 29.10 9.40
N LEU A 159 -36.38 28.08 8.66
CA LEU A 159 -35.50 27.27 7.82
C LEU A 159 -34.85 28.09 6.70
N ARG A 160 -35.62 28.90 5.97
CA ARG A 160 -35.10 29.78 4.91
C ARG A 160 -34.04 30.74 5.45
N TYR A 161 -34.28 31.34 6.61
CA TYR A 161 -33.33 32.26 7.23
C TYR A 161 -32.03 31.54 7.62
N ARG A 162 -32.12 30.42 8.35
CA ARG A 162 -30.95 29.75 8.91
C ARG A 162 -30.15 28.98 7.86
N LEU A 163 -30.84 28.17 7.07
CA LEU A 163 -30.22 27.38 6.02
C LEU A 163 -29.85 28.23 4.80
N GLY A 164 -30.51 29.38 4.59
CA GLY A 164 -30.11 30.36 3.59
C GLY A 164 -28.72 30.92 3.88
N MET A 165 -28.46 31.39 5.10
CA MET A 165 -27.11 31.84 5.46
C MET A 165 -26.06 30.73 5.35
N PHE A 166 -26.45 29.48 5.63
CA PHE A 166 -25.56 28.33 5.42
C PHE A 166 -25.29 28.06 3.93
N ALA A 167 -26.31 28.13 3.07
CA ALA A 167 -26.15 28.01 1.63
C ALA A 167 -25.27 29.13 1.06
N ASP A 168 -25.48 30.39 1.48
CA ASP A 168 -24.65 31.52 1.04
C ASP A 168 -23.19 31.35 1.46
N SER A 169 -22.98 30.69 2.60
CA SER A 169 -21.67 30.39 3.17
C SER A 169 -20.90 29.30 2.41
N PHE A 170 -21.62 28.35 1.81
CA PHE A 170 -21.04 27.16 1.18
C PHE A 170 -21.68 26.94 -0.19
N GLN A 171 -20.94 27.31 -1.24
CA GLN A 171 -21.31 27.06 -2.64
C GLN A 171 -20.61 25.80 -3.18
N CYS A 172 -20.20 24.90 -2.30
CA CYS A 172 -19.52 23.65 -2.62
C CYS A 172 -20.49 22.46 -2.63
N ASP A 173 -19.97 21.30 -3.03
CA ASP A 173 -20.69 20.04 -2.94
C ASP A 173 -20.91 19.66 -1.46
N LEU A 174 -22.12 19.23 -1.11
CA LEU A 174 -22.48 18.77 0.23
C LEU A 174 -21.51 17.71 0.78
N VAL A 175 -21.00 16.82 -0.08
CA VAL A 175 -20.10 15.73 0.33
C VAL A 175 -18.70 16.24 0.71
N SER A 176 -18.34 17.45 0.25
CA SER A 176 -17.04 18.06 0.57
C SER A 176 -16.97 18.72 1.94
N LEU A 177 -18.12 18.90 2.62
CA LEU A 177 -18.18 19.56 3.91
C LEU A 177 -17.52 18.72 5.02
N THR A 178 -16.66 19.37 5.78
CA THR A 178 -15.95 18.79 6.92
C THR A 178 -16.47 19.34 8.26
N SER A 179 -16.02 18.75 9.37
CA SER A 179 -16.28 19.31 10.71
C SER A 179 -15.73 20.73 10.88
N ASP A 180 -14.59 21.01 10.25
CA ASP A 180 -13.87 22.27 10.39
C ASP A 180 -14.59 23.38 9.62
N ASP A 181 -15.23 23.05 8.49
CA ASP A 181 -16.13 23.95 7.77
C ASP A 181 -17.31 24.36 8.65
N MET A 182 -17.93 23.39 9.33
CA MET A 182 -19.06 23.66 10.24
C MET A 182 -18.62 24.55 11.41
N GLN A 183 -17.44 24.31 11.99
CA GLN A 183 -16.89 25.15 13.04
C GLN A 183 -16.64 26.58 12.53
N SER A 184 -15.96 26.71 11.38
CA SER A 184 -15.66 28.00 10.75
C SER A 184 -16.92 28.81 10.43
N PHE A 185 -18.00 28.14 10.02
CA PHE A 185 -19.30 28.78 9.81
C PHE A 185 -19.82 29.45 11.08
N PHE A 186 -19.87 28.71 12.19
CA PHE A 186 -20.38 29.23 13.46
C PHE A 186 -19.48 30.34 14.04
N GLU A 187 -18.17 30.22 13.88
CA GLU A 187 -17.21 31.26 14.28
C GLU A 187 -17.42 32.56 13.50
N ARG A 188 -17.74 32.47 12.20
CA ARG A 188 -17.99 33.64 11.35
C ARG A 188 -19.28 34.39 11.71
N ILE A 189 -20.37 33.67 11.97
CA ILE A 189 -21.69 34.29 12.20
C ILE A 189 -21.90 34.77 13.65
N GLN A 190 -20.97 34.48 14.56
CA GLN A 190 -20.89 35.02 15.94
C GLN A 190 -22.24 35.12 16.68
N LEU A 191 -22.90 33.98 16.89
CA LEU A 191 -24.23 33.95 17.49
C LEU A 191 -24.21 33.88 19.02
N GLY A 192 -25.19 34.52 19.66
CA GLY A 192 -25.51 34.25 21.07
C GLY A 192 -26.05 32.83 21.29
N ALA A 193 -25.98 32.32 22.52
CA ALA A 193 -26.23 30.91 22.86
C ALA A 193 -27.58 30.35 22.35
N ARG A 194 -28.68 31.11 22.48
CA ARG A 194 -29.99 30.68 21.98
C ARG A 194 -30.03 30.58 20.47
N SER A 195 -29.47 31.57 19.77
CA SER A 195 -29.40 31.58 18.31
C SER A 195 -28.51 30.44 17.80
N PHE A 196 -27.36 30.22 18.42
CA PHE A 196 -26.48 29.07 18.12
C PHE A 196 -27.25 27.75 18.16
N ASN A 197 -27.99 27.49 19.25
CA ASN A 197 -28.78 26.26 19.39
C ASN A 197 -29.88 26.13 18.33
N ASN A 198 -30.50 27.24 17.92
CA ASN A 198 -31.51 27.23 16.87
C ASN A 198 -30.89 26.91 15.49
N PHE A 199 -29.74 27.50 15.17
CA PHE A 199 -28.98 27.17 13.95
C PHE A 199 -28.55 25.71 13.95
N LEU A 200 -27.98 25.23 15.05
CA LEU A 200 -27.56 23.84 15.18
C LEU A 200 -28.73 22.87 15.00
N ARG A 201 -29.91 23.21 15.53
CA ARG A 201 -31.12 22.40 15.33
C ARG A 201 -31.52 22.33 13.85
N ALA A 202 -31.57 23.48 13.16
CA ALA A 202 -31.88 23.52 11.74
C ALA A 202 -30.86 22.74 10.89
N LEU A 203 -29.57 22.89 11.18
CA LEU A 203 -28.50 22.17 10.49
C LEU A 203 -28.54 20.66 10.75
N LYS A 204 -28.84 20.23 11.97
CA LYS A 204 -29.06 18.80 12.27
C LYS A 204 -30.22 18.21 11.48
N THR A 205 -31.31 18.96 11.36
CA THR A 205 -32.45 18.55 10.51
C THR A 205 -32.04 18.47 9.05
N PHE A 206 -31.27 19.43 8.57
CA PHE A 206 -30.73 19.45 7.20
C PHE A 206 -29.80 18.28 6.91
N CYS A 207 -28.79 18.04 7.75
CA CYS A 207 -27.86 16.93 7.57
C CYS A 207 -28.59 15.58 7.56
N ARG A 208 -29.63 15.38 8.39
CA ARG A 208 -30.45 14.16 8.38
C ARG A 208 -31.31 14.02 7.13
N PHE A 209 -31.69 15.12 6.50
CA PHE A 209 -32.42 15.09 5.24
C PHE A 209 -31.48 14.76 4.07
N ALA A 210 -30.25 15.27 4.11
CA ALA A 210 -29.32 15.25 3.00
C ALA A 210 -28.33 14.08 3.01
N TRP A 211 -28.11 13.44 4.17
CA TRP A 211 -27.26 12.26 4.40
C TRP A 211 -28.04 11.15 5.10
#